data_AF-W4S4Q2-F1
#
_entry.id   AF-W4S4Q2-F1
#
_cell.length_a   1.000
_cell.length_b   1.000
_cell.length_c   1.000
_cell.angle_alpha   90.00
_cell.angle_beta   90.00
_cell.angle_gamma   90.00
#
_symmetry.space_group_name_H-M   'P 1'
#
loop_
_entity.id
_entity.type
_entity.pdbx_description
1 polymer ?
#
loop_
_entity_poly.entity_id
_entity_poly.type
_entity_poly.pdbx_seq_one_letter_code
_entity_poly.pdbx_strand_id
1 'polypeptide(L)'
;MPGFEQGNFVGPTIFSGVRPGMRIYDEEIFGPVLVILEAATLDEAIALVNANPNGNGTALFTQSGAAARRFQEDIDVGQVGINVPIPVPVPLFSFTGSRASKLGDLGPYGKQVVMFYTQTKTVTARWFDDETLGHGVNTTISLK
;
A
#
# COMPACT_ATOMS: atom_id res chain seq x y z
N MET A 1 -31.18 -15.72 -16.33
CA MET A 1 -31.43 -16.43 -15.06
C MET A 1 -32.93 -16.56 -14.92
N PRO A 2 -33.50 -17.78 -14.82
CA PRO A 2 -34.93 -17.95 -14.66
C PRO A 2 -35.46 -17.11 -13.50
N GLY A 3 -36.42 -16.22 -13.75
CA GLY A 3 -36.99 -15.31 -12.75
C GLY A 3 -36.21 -14.00 -12.52
N PHE A 4 -35.11 -13.77 -13.23
CA PHE A 4 -34.34 -12.52 -13.19
C PHE A 4 -33.97 -12.02 -14.60
N GLU A 5 -34.85 -12.24 -15.57
CA GLU A 5 -34.64 -11.88 -16.98
C GLU A 5 -34.42 -10.37 -17.19
N GLN A 6 -34.85 -9.55 -16.23
CA GLN A 6 -34.72 -8.09 -16.23
C GLN A 6 -33.65 -7.55 -15.26
N GLY A 7 -32.75 -8.40 -14.73
CA GLY A 7 -31.67 -7.95 -13.86
C GLY A 7 -30.42 -7.48 -14.63
N ASN A 8 -29.53 -6.76 -13.94
CA ASN A 8 -28.28 -6.24 -14.52
C ASN A 8 -27.16 -7.30 -14.52
N PHE A 9 -27.33 -8.36 -15.30
CA PHE A 9 -26.34 -9.44 -15.36
C PHE A 9 -25.40 -9.26 -16.54
N VAL A 10 -24.11 -9.41 -16.27
CA VAL A 10 -23.06 -9.52 -17.28
C VAL A 10 -22.35 -10.84 -17.06
N GLY A 11 -22.13 -11.60 -18.13
CA GLY A 11 -21.39 -12.87 -18.07
C GLY A 11 -19.87 -12.65 -17.94
N PRO A 12 -19.12 -13.63 -17.40
CA PRO A 12 -17.66 -13.60 -17.44
C PRO A 12 -17.13 -13.40 -18.85
N THR A 13 -16.27 -12.42 -19.04
CA THR A 13 -15.75 -12.03 -20.37
C THR A 13 -14.23 -11.98 -20.34
N ILE A 14 -13.59 -12.48 -21.41
CA ILE A 14 -12.13 -12.47 -21.56
C ILE A 14 -11.77 -11.72 -22.84
N PHE A 15 -10.85 -10.75 -22.74
CA PHE A 15 -10.20 -10.12 -23.88
C PHE A 15 -8.72 -10.52 -23.93
N SER A 16 -8.24 -10.97 -25.09
CA SER A 16 -6.83 -11.25 -25.35
C SER A 16 -6.26 -10.31 -26.41
N GLY A 17 -4.93 -10.21 -26.49
CA GLY A 17 -4.25 -9.29 -27.41
C GLY A 17 -4.45 -7.82 -27.07
N VAL A 18 -4.73 -7.52 -25.80
CA VAL A 18 -4.95 -6.16 -25.32
C VAL A 18 -3.61 -5.44 -25.18
N ARG A 19 -3.61 -4.15 -25.48
CA ARG A 19 -2.42 -3.29 -25.48
C ARG A 19 -2.70 -2.00 -24.71
N PRO A 20 -1.67 -1.37 -24.10
CA PRO A 20 -1.80 -0.02 -23.56
C PRO A 20 -2.36 0.97 -24.59
N GLY A 21 -3.19 1.91 -24.14
CA GLY A 21 -3.91 2.83 -25.03
C GLY A 21 -5.27 2.32 -25.52
N MET A 22 -5.62 1.05 -25.23
CA MET A 22 -6.98 0.56 -25.37
C MET A 22 -7.78 0.92 -24.12
N ARG A 23 -8.98 1.48 -24.29
CA ARG A 23 -9.86 1.85 -23.16
C ARG A 23 -10.12 0.72 -22.17
N ILE A 24 -10.25 -0.52 -22.66
CA ILE A 24 -10.46 -1.73 -21.84
C ILE A 24 -9.25 -2.06 -20.94
N TYR A 25 -8.09 -1.44 -21.17
CA TYR A 25 -6.91 -1.52 -20.31
C TYR A 25 -6.72 -0.24 -19.50
N ASP A 26 -6.92 0.93 -20.11
CA ASP A 26 -6.66 2.23 -19.46
C ASP A 26 -7.71 2.59 -18.39
N GLU A 27 -8.94 2.07 -18.50
CA GLU A 27 -10.06 2.33 -17.58
C GLU A 27 -10.39 1.10 -16.72
N GLU A 28 -10.73 1.33 -15.44
CA GLU A 28 -11.19 0.26 -14.54
C GLU A 28 -12.61 -0.18 -14.89
N ILE A 29 -12.78 -1.43 -15.33
CA ILE A 29 -14.07 -1.95 -15.82
C ILE A 29 -15.07 -2.20 -14.67
N PHE A 30 -14.58 -2.60 -13.50
CA PHE A 30 -15.40 -2.89 -12.31
C PHE A 30 -16.52 -3.94 -12.53
N GLY A 31 -16.28 -4.89 -13.43
CA GLY A 31 -17.19 -5.98 -13.78
C GLY A 31 -16.46 -7.32 -13.98
N PRO A 32 -17.17 -8.40 -14.38
CA PRO A 32 -16.60 -9.73 -14.51
C PRO A 32 -15.79 -9.88 -15.82
N VAL A 33 -14.76 -9.05 -16.00
CA VAL A 33 -13.93 -8.98 -17.21
C VAL A 33 -12.47 -9.23 -16.86
N LEU A 34 -11.85 -10.17 -17.56
CA LEU A 34 -10.41 -10.42 -17.52
C LEU A 34 -9.77 -9.93 -18.82
N VAL A 35 -8.69 -9.16 -18.69
CA VAL A 35 -7.90 -8.65 -19.80
C VAL A 35 -6.52 -9.30 -19.77
N ILE A 36 -6.09 -9.81 -20.92
CA ILE A 36 -4.80 -10.51 -21.09
C ILE A 36 -3.90 -9.67 -21.99
N LEU A 37 -2.73 -9.34 -21.45
CA LEU A 37 -1.62 -8.70 -22.15
C LEU A 37 -0.42 -9.65 -22.14
N GLU A 38 0.47 -9.48 -23.11
CA GLU A 38 1.69 -10.26 -23.26
C GLU A 38 2.90 -9.35 -23.09
N ALA A 39 3.90 -9.85 -22.36
CA ALA A 39 5.21 -9.23 -22.19
C ALA A 39 6.28 -10.32 -22.40
N ALA A 40 7.37 -9.99 -23.09
CA ALA A 40 8.41 -10.97 -23.42
C ALA A 40 9.31 -11.29 -22.24
N THR A 41 9.41 -10.37 -21.27
CA THR A 41 10.28 -10.50 -20.10
C THR A 41 9.58 -10.06 -18.81
N LEU A 42 10.13 -10.47 -17.67
CA LEU A 42 9.67 -10.01 -16.37
C LEU A 42 9.86 -8.50 -16.21
N ASP A 43 10.97 -7.94 -16.69
CA ASP A 43 11.23 -6.49 -16.61
C ASP A 43 10.20 -5.70 -17.43
N GLU A 44 9.82 -6.19 -18.62
CA GLU A 44 8.73 -5.59 -19.41
C GLU A 44 7.38 -5.66 -18.69
N ALA A 45 7.06 -6.80 -18.06
CA ALA A 45 5.84 -6.96 -17.29
C ALA A 45 5.78 -6.01 -16.08
N ILE A 46 6.89 -5.86 -15.35
CA ILE A 46 7.01 -4.91 -14.23
C ILE A 46 6.85 -3.48 -14.73
N ALA A 47 7.53 -3.11 -15.82
CA ALA A 47 7.42 -1.78 -16.41
C ALA A 47 5.98 -1.48 -16.86
N LEU A 48 5.27 -2.46 -17.43
CA LEU A 48 3.87 -2.33 -17.83
C LEU A 48 2.95 -2.08 -16.63
N VAL A 49 3.15 -2.78 -15.52
CA VAL A 49 2.34 -2.58 -14.30
C VAL A 49 2.67 -1.23 -13.64
N ASN A 50 3.94 -0.86 -13.56
CA ASN A 50 4.38 0.41 -12.96
C ASN A 50 3.94 1.63 -13.78
N ALA A 51 3.75 1.48 -15.09
CA ALA A 51 3.21 2.54 -15.96
C ALA A 51 1.70 2.80 -15.74
N ASN A 52 0.98 1.87 -15.11
CA ASN A 52 -0.44 2.06 -14.80
C ASN A 52 -0.59 3.15 -13.72
N PRO A 53 -1.48 4.15 -13.90
CA PRO A 53 -1.69 5.20 -12.89
C PRO A 53 -2.19 4.67 -11.54
N ASN A 54 -2.79 3.48 -11.52
CA ASN A 54 -3.25 2.81 -10.32
C ASN A 54 -2.20 1.82 -9.80
N GLY A 55 -2.15 1.64 -8.49
CA GLY A 55 -1.15 0.83 -7.80
C GLY A 55 -1.67 0.22 -6.51
N ASN A 56 -2.86 -0.38 -6.57
CA ASN A 56 -3.53 -1.01 -5.42
C ASN A 56 -2.88 -2.35 -5.03
N GLY A 57 -3.12 -3.39 -5.83
CA GLY A 57 -2.61 -4.73 -5.60
C GLY A 57 -2.17 -5.43 -6.88
N THR A 58 -1.20 -6.33 -6.75
CA THR A 58 -0.63 -7.10 -7.86
C THR A 58 -0.13 -8.46 -7.38
N ALA A 59 0.04 -9.40 -8.30
CA ALA A 59 0.53 -10.73 -7.98
C ALA A 59 1.46 -11.27 -9.06
N LEU A 60 2.46 -12.04 -8.64
CA LEU A 60 3.30 -12.87 -9.50
C LEU A 60 3.08 -14.34 -9.18
N PHE A 61 2.82 -15.14 -10.22
CA PHE A 61 2.77 -16.60 -10.13
C PHE A 61 4.07 -17.19 -10.68
N THR A 62 4.86 -17.80 -9.82
CA THR A 62 6.18 -18.33 -10.19
C THR A 62 6.66 -19.38 -9.20
N GLN A 63 7.54 -20.27 -9.66
CA GLN A 63 8.31 -21.19 -8.81
C GLN A 63 9.73 -20.66 -8.54
N SER A 64 10.16 -19.59 -9.22
CA SER A 64 11.50 -19.02 -9.07
C SER A 64 11.55 -17.99 -7.94
N GLY A 65 12.31 -18.30 -6.89
CA GLY A 65 12.56 -17.35 -5.80
C GLY A 65 13.30 -16.09 -6.27
N ALA A 66 14.16 -16.19 -7.28
CA ALA A 66 14.85 -15.04 -7.87
C ALA A 66 13.86 -14.09 -8.58
N ALA A 67 12.91 -14.65 -9.34
CA ALA A 67 11.86 -13.87 -9.98
C ALA A 67 10.92 -13.23 -8.95
N ALA A 68 10.54 -13.99 -7.91
CA ALA A 68 9.72 -13.47 -6.81
C ALA A 68 10.38 -12.28 -6.11
N ARG A 69 11.67 -12.41 -5.77
CA ARG A 69 12.42 -11.33 -5.12
C ARG A 69 12.57 -10.10 -6.02
N ARG A 70 12.96 -10.29 -7.29
CA ARG A 70 13.05 -9.21 -8.28
C ARG A 70 11.73 -8.45 -8.37
N PHE A 71 10.62 -9.17 -8.53
CA PHE A 71 9.29 -8.57 -8.59
C PHE A 71 8.93 -7.81 -7.31
N GLN A 72 9.20 -8.36 -6.12
CA GLN A 72 8.94 -7.68 -4.85
C GLN A 72 9.74 -6.38 -4.68
N GLU A 73 10.97 -6.31 -5.19
CA GLU A 73 11.85 -5.15 -5.04
C GLU A 73 11.56 -4.05 -6.07
N ASP A 74 11.18 -4.40 -7.31
CA ASP A 74 11.05 -3.44 -8.41
C ASP A 74 9.60 -3.03 -8.73
N ILE A 75 8.61 -3.75 -8.23
CA ILE A 75 7.20 -3.40 -8.46
C ILE A 75 6.79 -2.22 -7.56
N ASP A 76 6.20 -1.19 -8.16
CA ASP A 76 5.65 -0.04 -7.46
C ASP A 76 4.15 -0.29 -7.29
N VAL A 77 3.76 -1.10 -6.30
CA VAL A 77 2.35 -1.38 -5.97
C VAL A 77 2.22 -1.56 -4.45
N GLY A 78 1.11 -1.12 -3.86
CA GLY A 78 0.93 -1.18 -2.42
C GLY A 78 0.90 -2.60 -1.85
N GLN A 79 0.17 -3.50 -2.50
CA GLN A 79 -0.03 -4.88 -2.05
C GLN A 79 0.56 -5.86 -3.07
N VAL A 80 1.48 -6.71 -2.63
CA VAL A 80 2.23 -7.62 -3.50
C VAL A 80 2.01 -9.07 -3.07
N GLY A 81 1.47 -9.89 -3.97
CA GLY A 81 1.25 -11.32 -3.76
C GLY A 81 2.24 -12.19 -4.54
N ILE A 82 2.82 -13.21 -3.90
CA ILE A 82 3.55 -14.27 -4.59
C ILE A 82 2.72 -15.54 -4.49
N ASN A 83 2.26 -16.05 -5.63
CA ASN A 83 1.31 -17.17 -5.73
C ASN A 83 -0.02 -16.95 -4.98
N VAL A 84 -0.39 -15.69 -4.75
CA VAL A 84 -1.65 -15.27 -4.11
C VAL A 84 -2.27 -14.19 -5.00
N PRO A 85 -3.41 -14.44 -5.68
CA PRO A 85 -3.97 -13.52 -6.69
C PRO A 85 -4.49 -12.22 -6.09
N ILE A 86 -5.01 -12.29 -4.86
CA ILE A 86 -5.63 -11.18 -4.15
C ILE A 86 -4.92 -11.04 -2.80
N PRO A 87 -3.80 -10.30 -2.73
CA PRO A 87 -2.94 -10.23 -1.54
C PRO A 87 -3.48 -9.22 -0.51
N VAL A 88 -4.76 -9.33 -0.15
CA VAL A 88 -5.38 -8.46 0.84
C VAL A 88 -4.77 -8.76 2.22
N PRO A 89 -4.22 -7.76 2.93
CA PRO A 89 -3.65 -7.96 4.24
C PRO A 89 -4.73 -8.39 5.24
N VAL A 90 -4.39 -9.33 6.12
CA VAL A 90 -5.24 -9.66 7.26
C VAL A 90 -5.36 -8.45 8.20
N PRO A 91 -6.43 -8.32 9.01
CA PRO A 91 -6.75 -7.08 9.74
C PRO A 91 -5.67 -6.51 10.66
N LEU A 92 -4.67 -7.33 11.04
CA LEU A 92 -3.51 -6.93 11.84
C LEU A 92 -2.50 -6.06 11.06
N PHE A 93 -2.49 -6.18 9.73
CA PHE A 93 -1.66 -5.38 8.82
C PHE A 93 -2.53 -4.32 8.13
N SER A 94 -1.94 -3.17 7.84
CA SER A 94 -2.66 -2.06 7.21
C SER A 94 -2.83 -2.30 5.72
N PHE A 95 -3.99 -1.95 5.18
CA PHE A 95 -4.21 -1.95 3.74
C PHE A 95 -3.35 -0.86 3.09
N THR A 96 -2.55 -1.24 2.12
CA THR A 96 -1.65 -0.37 1.39
C THR A 96 -2.14 -0.13 -0.03
N GLY A 97 -1.66 0.94 -0.64
CA GLY A 97 -1.91 1.33 -2.02
C GLY A 97 -0.89 2.38 -2.41
N SER A 98 -0.67 2.56 -3.70
CA SER A 98 0.27 3.52 -4.27
C SER A 98 -0.38 4.28 -5.43
N ARG A 99 0.25 5.38 -5.85
CA ARG A 99 -0.22 6.26 -6.93
C ARG A 99 -1.70 6.65 -6.77
N ALA A 100 -2.50 6.62 -7.84
CA ALA A 100 -3.90 7.04 -7.81
C ALA A 100 -4.80 6.15 -6.94
N SER A 101 -4.32 4.98 -6.49
CA SER A 101 -5.08 4.08 -5.63
C SER A 101 -5.08 4.45 -4.15
N LYS A 102 -4.27 5.43 -3.73
CA LYS A 102 -4.26 5.91 -2.35
C LYS A 102 -3.91 7.39 -2.27
N LEU A 103 -4.76 8.15 -1.57
CA LEU A 103 -4.47 9.52 -1.16
C LEU A 103 -4.22 9.53 0.36
N GLY A 104 -3.08 10.12 0.77
CA GLY A 104 -2.64 10.14 2.17
C GLY A 104 -1.57 9.09 2.50
N ASP A 105 -1.00 9.21 3.69
CA ASP A 105 0.13 8.41 4.16
C ASP A 105 -0.33 7.13 4.91
N LEU A 106 -1.38 7.21 5.72
CA LEU A 106 -1.88 6.11 6.54
C LEU A 106 -3.03 5.35 5.85
N GLY A 107 -3.00 4.02 5.97
CA GLY A 107 -3.99 3.11 5.39
C GLY A 107 -5.04 2.64 6.40
N PRO A 108 -6.16 2.06 5.93
CA PRO A 108 -7.18 1.51 6.81
C PRO A 108 -6.70 0.21 7.48
N TYR A 109 -7.24 -0.06 8.66
CA TYR A 109 -6.90 -1.21 9.54
C TYR A 109 -5.42 -1.29 9.95
N GLY A 110 -5.07 -2.34 10.69
CA GLY A 110 -3.74 -2.56 11.23
C GLY A 110 -3.26 -1.45 12.16
N LYS A 111 -1.94 -1.26 12.26
CA LYS A 111 -1.35 -0.25 13.15
C LYS A 111 -1.51 1.18 12.62
N GLN A 112 -1.59 1.37 11.29
CA GLN A 112 -1.72 2.72 10.70
C GLN A 112 -3.03 3.38 11.10
N VAL A 113 -4.11 2.61 11.32
CA VAL A 113 -5.40 3.15 11.76
C VAL A 113 -5.31 3.80 13.15
N VAL A 114 -4.45 3.29 14.03
CA VAL A 114 -4.21 3.87 15.35
C VAL A 114 -3.53 5.22 15.18
N MET A 115 -2.52 5.31 14.33
CA MET A 115 -1.83 6.57 14.04
C MET A 115 -2.73 7.58 13.31
N PHE A 116 -3.72 7.10 12.53
CA PHE A 116 -4.64 7.97 11.78
C PHE A 116 -5.71 8.58 12.69
N TYR A 117 -6.27 7.79 13.61
CA TYR A 117 -7.31 8.25 14.53
C TYR A 117 -6.79 8.81 15.86
N THR A 118 -5.46 8.81 16.07
CA THR A 118 -4.84 9.40 17.26
C THR A 118 -3.79 10.43 16.87
N GLN A 119 -3.36 11.23 17.83
CA GLN A 119 -2.29 12.21 17.64
C GLN A 119 -1.19 11.99 18.68
N THR A 120 0.07 12.07 18.25
CA THR A 120 1.21 12.01 19.17
C THR A 120 1.23 13.26 20.05
N LYS A 121 1.31 13.06 21.38
CA LYS A 121 1.56 14.12 22.35
C LYS A 121 2.88 13.86 23.06
N THR A 122 3.80 14.81 22.99
CA THR A 122 5.08 14.75 23.73
C THR A 122 4.97 15.54 25.02
N VAL A 123 5.33 14.92 26.14
CA VAL A 123 5.34 15.57 27.47
C VAL A 123 6.76 15.49 28.03
N THR A 124 7.32 16.64 28.39
CA THR A 124 8.59 16.74 29.11
C THR A 124 8.30 17.40 30.45
N ALA A 125 8.57 16.71 31.55
CA ALA A 125 8.34 17.19 32.91
C ALA A 125 9.59 17.00 33.76
N ARG A 126 9.88 17.99 34.60
CA ARG A 126 10.88 17.92 35.66
C ARG A 126 10.23 18.36 36.95
N TRP A 127 10.30 17.50 37.97
CA TRP A 127 9.87 17.83 39.32
C TRP A 127 11.13 18.11 40.15
N PHE A 128 11.16 19.28 40.78
CA PHE A 128 12.15 19.63 41.79
C PHE A 128 11.52 19.34 43.16
N ASP A 129 12.31 18.82 44.10
CA ASP A 129 11.95 18.91 45.52
C ASP A 129 12.27 20.31 46.04
N ASP A 130 11.67 20.71 47.18
CA ASP A 130 11.93 22.04 47.76
C ASP A 130 13.42 22.23 48.13
N GLU A 131 14.17 21.14 48.37
CA GLU A 131 15.61 21.17 48.63
C GLU A 131 16.44 21.57 47.40
N THR A 132 16.05 21.13 46.19
CA THR A 132 16.74 21.46 44.93
C THR A 132 16.50 22.89 44.44
N LEU A 133 15.53 23.62 45.02
CA LEU A 133 15.35 25.06 44.82
C LEU A 133 16.26 25.92 45.73
N GLY A 134 16.98 25.28 46.67
CA GLY A 134 17.64 25.94 47.81
C GLY A 134 19.17 26.08 47.77
N HIS A 135 19.86 25.75 46.68
CA HIS A 135 21.28 26.13 46.58
C HIS A 135 21.40 27.52 45.98
N GLY A 136 21.45 28.51 46.86
CA GLY A 136 21.64 29.93 46.51
C GLY A 136 22.73 30.12 45.47
N VAL A 137 22.51 31.07 44.56
CA VAL A 137 23.49 31.49 43.56
C VAL A 137 24.84 31.67 44.26
N ASN A 138 25.82 30.85 43.86
CA ASN A 138 27.14 30.85 44.46
C ASN A 138 27.87 32.12 44.00
N THR A 139 27.72 33.21 44.77
CA THR A 139 28.24 34.55 44.46
C THR A 139 29.65 34.79 44.98
N THR A 140 30.29 33.79 45.61
CA THR A 140 31.64 33.95 46.14
C THR A 140 32.64 33.19 45.29
N ILE A 141 33.43 33.92 44.50
CA ILE A 141 34.68 33.41 43.93
C ILE A 141 35.72 33.49 45.06
N SER A 142 36.01 32.35 45.70
CA SER A 142 37.18 32.24 46.57
C SER A 142 38.39 31.86 45.71
N LEU A 143 39.22 32.86 45.41
CA LEU A 143 40.57 32.64 44.88
C LEU A 143 41.47 32.19 46.04
N LYS A 144 42.09 31.03 45.90
CA LYS A 144 43.27 30.61 46.66
C LYS A 144 44.48 30.64 45.74
#